data_AF-C4GCA2-F1
#
_entry.id   AF-C4GCA2-F1
#
_cell.length_a   1.000
_cell.length_b   1.000
_cell.length_c   1.000
_cell.angle_alpha   90.00
_cell.angle_beta   90.00
_cell.angle_gamma   90.00
#
_symmetry.space_group_name_H-M   'P 1'
#
loop_
_entity.id
_entity.type
_entity.pdbx_description
1 polymer ?
#
loop_
_entity_poly.entity_id
_entity_poly.type
_entity_poly.pdbx_seq_one_letter_code
_entity_poly.pdbx_strand_id
1 'polypeptide(L)'
;MAVVLWTIQPVEVYELIQETGVYHCNFTKSMLNDCQEQYDWLAQEMKTRIGNPPEGVSYPVWAWYMWEGERKKPDLRRERWGNGWKGERFACMEIDIPEAEVILSDFDSWSIILLHGLLSDSEEEDNRLEDVQNIGTGLLSKGKRK
;
A
#
# COMPACT_ATOMS: atom_id res chain seq x y z
N MET A 1 -15.35 15.69 6.36
CA MET A 1 -14.57 16.38 7.40
C MET A 1 -13.10 16.18 7.05
N ALA A 2 -12.15 16.59 7.88
CA ALA A 2 -10.73 16.32 7.63
C ALA A 2 -10.26 15.14 8.49
N VAL A 3 -9.35 14.33 7.95
CA VAL A 3 -8.82 13.13 8.57
C VAL A 3 -7.32 13.23 8.73
N VAL A 4 -6.85 12.93 9.93
CA VAL A 4 -5.41 12.81 10.22
C VAL A 4 -4.89 11.48 9.67
N LEU A 5 -3.80 11.49 8.91
CA LEU A 5 -3.12 10.28 8.45
C LEU A 5 -1.63 10.38 8.77
N TRP A 6 -0.93 9.24 8.77
CA TRP A 6 0.51 9.21 8.97
C TRP A 6 1.24 8.58 7.79
N THR A 7 2.11 9.33 7.12
CA THR A 7 2.98 8.79 6.07
C THR A 7 4.40 8.62 6.61
N ILE A 8 5.03 7.50 6.27
CA ILE A 8 6.45 7.25 6.54
C ILE A 8 7.20 7.42 5.23
N GLN A 9 8.17 8.33 5.20
CA GLN A 9 8.94 8.64 3.99
C GLN A 9 10.42 8.83 4.33
N PRO A 10 11.34 8.70 3.35
CA PRO A 10 12.72 9.14 3.52
C PRO A 10 12.78 10.61 3.98
N VAL A 11 13.78 10.96 4.79
CA VAL A 11 13.91 12.33 5.34
C VAL A 11 14.00 13.39 4.23
N GLU A 12 14.53 13.04 3.06
CA GLU A 12 14.63 13.93 1.90
C GLU A 12 13.25 14.37 1.40
N VAL A 13 12.20 13.56 1.58
CA VAL A 13 10.82 13.96 1.26
C VAL A 13 10.31 15.01 2.23
N TYR A 14 10.62 14.86 3.52
CA TYR A 14 10.27 15.87 4.53
C TYR A 14 10.98 17.19 4.23
N GLU A 15 12.28 17.14 3.93
CA GLU A 15 13.08 18.31 3.56
C GLU A 15 12.54 18.99 2.30
N LEU A 16 12.20 18.21 1.28
CA LEU A 16 11.57 18.72 0.05
C LEU A 16 10.25 19.44 0.35
N ILE A 17 9.38 18.88 1.18
CA ILE A 17 8.11 19.51 1.56
C ILE A 17 8.36 20.82 2.31
N GLN A 18 9.38 20.87 3.18
CA GLN A 18 9.74 22.11 3.88
C GLN A 18 10.24 23.20 2.91
N GLU A 19 10.93 22.81 1.84
CA GLU A 19 11.47 23.74 0.84
C GLU A 19 10.43 24.21 -0.18
N THR A 20 9.64 23.29 -0.74
CA THR A 20 8.75 23.56 -1.88
C THR A 20 7.28 23.68 -1.49
N GLY A 21 6.91 23.19 -0.30
CA GLY A 21 5.53 23.06 0.15
C GLY A 21 4.75 21.91 -0.50
N VAL A 22 5.33 21.18 -1.46
CA VAL A 22 4.63 20.18 -2.27
C VAL A 22 5.47 18.94 -2.48
N TYR A 23 4.85 17.77 -2.32
CA TYR A 23 5.41 16.48 -2.70
C TYR A 23 4.43 15.71 -3.56
N HIS A 24 4.92 15.21 -4.70
CA HIS A 24 4.20 14.27 -5.55
C HIS A 24 4.93 12.93 -5.54
N CYS A 25 4.16 11.84 -5.53
CA CYS A 25 4.71 10.49 -5.59
C CYS A 25 5.59 10.31 -6.83
N ASN A 26 6.82 9.85 -6.62
CA ASN A 26 7.72 9.46 -7.70
C ASN A 26 7.79 7.93 -7.75
N PHE A 27 7.00 7.33 -8.63
CA PHE A 27 6.87 5.88 -8.75
C PHE A 27 8.20 5.16 -9.01
N THR A 28 9.12 5.78 -9.75
CA THR A 28 10.43 5.17 -10.03
C THR A 28 11.28 4.94 -8.77
N LYS A 29 11.02 5.73 -7.73
CA LYS A 29 11.66 5.63 -6.40
C LYS A 29 10.85 4.79 -5.41
N SER A 30 9.69 4.28 -5.80
CA SER A 30 8.88 3.39 -4.96
C SER A 30 9.60 2.06 -4.76
N MET A 31 9.44 1.47 -3.57
CA MET A 31 9.90 0.11 -3.26
C MET A 31 9.15 -0.96 -4.09
N LEU A 32 8.00 -0.61 -4.65
CA LEU A 32 7.11 -1.48 -5.42
C LEU A 32 6.97 -0.97 -6.87
N ASN A 33 8.07 -0.47 -7.44
CA ASN A 33 8.08 0.07 -8.80
C ASN A 33 7.92 -1.01 -9.90
N ASP A 34 7.94 -2.27 -9.51
CA ASP A 34 7.66 -3.46 -10.33
C ASP A 34 6.16 -3.81 -10.36
N CYS A 35 5.34 -3.28 -9.45
CA CYS A 35 3.89 -3.52 -9.40
C CYS A 35 3.07 -2.49 -10.18
N GLN A 36 3.56 -2.05 -11.34
CA GLN A 36 2.96 -0.93 -12.07
C GLN A 36 1.49 -1.18 -12.43
N GLU A 37 1.15 -2.37 -12.92
CA GLU A 37 -0.22 -2.71 -13.35
C GLU A 37 -1.24 -2.59 -12.20
N GLN A 38 -0.86 -3.04 -11.00
CA GLN A 38 -1.69 -2.94 -9.81
C GLN A 38 -1.89 -1.49 -9.39
N TYR A 39 -0.81 -0.69 -9.43
CA TYR A 39 -0.88 0.73 -9.11
C TYR A 39 -1.68 1.53 -10.14
N ASP A 40 -1.63 1.16 -11.42
CA ASP A 40 -2.45 1.74 -12.49
C ASP A 40 -3.94 1.48 -12.23
N TRP A 41 -4.29 0.24 -11.85
CA TRP A 41 -5.65 -0.11 -11.45
C TRP A 41 -6.10 0.72 -10.22
N LEU A 42 -5.25 0.82 -9.19
CA LEU A 42 -5.54 1.62 -8.00
C LEU A 42 -5.78 3.09 -8.36
N ALA A 43 -4.91 3.69 -9.16
CA ALA A 43 -5.06 5.08 -9.60
C ALA A 43 -6.35 5.30 -10.39
N GLN A 44 -6.77 4.32 -11.19
CA GLN A 44 -8.04 4.37 -11.93
C GLN A 44 -9.26 4.25 -10.99
N GLU A 45 -9.17 3.40 -9.98
CA GLU A 45 -10.22 3.28 -8.96
C GLU A 45 -10.35 4.57 -8.15
N MET A 46 -9.22 5.20 -7.80
CA MET A 46 -9.22 6.52 -7.16
C MET A 46 -9.90 7.58 -8.03
N LYS A 47 -9.56 7.63 -9.32
CA LYS A 47 -10.23 8.55 -10.27
C LYS A 47 -11.75 8.39 -10.29
N THR A 48 -12.22 7.15 -10.21
CA THR A 48 -13.64 6.83 -10.26
C THR A 48 -14.39 7.28 -9.00
N ARG A 49 -13.77 7.16 -7.82
CA ARG A 49 -14.42 7.46 -6.53
C ARG A 49 -14.23 8.90 -6.05
N ILE A 50 -13.05 9.47 -6.26
CA ILE A 50 -12.67 10.79 -5.70
C ILE A 50 -12.30 11.82 -6.77
N GLY A 51 -12.31 11.43 -8.06
CA GLY A 51 -12.06 12.34 -9.18
C GLY A 51 -10.62 12.39 -9.64
N ASN A 52 -10.34 13.26 -10.61
CA ASN A 52 -9.03 13.34 -11.25
C ASN A 52 -7.94 13.80 -10.28
N PRO A 53 -6.71 13.26 -10.39
CA PRO A 53 -5.60 13.70 -9.57
C PRO A 53 -5.18 15.14 -9.93
N PRO A 54 -4.45 15.82 -9.04
CA PRO A 54 -3.81 17.10 -9.34
C PRO A 54 -2.89 17.02 -10.57
N GLU A 55 -2.64 18.17 -11.20
CA GLU A 55 -1.75 18.24 -12.36
C GLU A 55 -0.34 17.72 -12.03
N GLY A 56 0.18 16.84 -12.89
CA GLY A 56 1.50 16.23 -12.70
C GLY A 56 1.56 15.08 -11.68
N VAL A 57 0.42 14.61 -11.17
CA VAL A 57 0.34 13.46 -10.26
C VAL A 57 -0.17 12.22 -10.99
N SER A 58 0.65 11.17 -11.01
CA SER A 58 0.30 9.88 -11.62
C SER A 58 -0.21 8.85 -10.62
N TYR A 59 0.37 8.81 -9.42
CA TYR A 59 0.10 7.79 -8.41
C TYR A 59 -0.13 8.41 -7.03
N PRO A 60 -0.88 7.73 -6.14
CA PRO A 60 -1.12 8.22 -4.79
C PRO A 60 0.12 8.15 -3.91
N VAL A 61 0.04 8.85 -2.78
CA VAL A 61 0.95 8.69 -1.64
C VAL A 61 0.24 7.81 -0.60
N TRP A 62 0.92 6.76 -0.14
CA TRP A 62 0.40 5.89 0.91
C TRP A 62 0.51 6.55 2.28
N ALA A 63 -0.55 6.45 3.08
CA ALA A 63 -0.58 6.91 4.45
C ALA A 63 -1.43 5.98 5.33
N TRP A 64 -1.05 5.87 6.60
CA TRP A 64 -1.71 5.04 7.58
C TRP A 64 -2.87 5.78 8.22
N TYR A 65 -4.06 5.19 8.14
CA TYR A 65 -5.22 5.59 8.94
C TYR A 65 -5.23 4.88 10.31
N MET A 66 -4.82 3.62 10.37
CA MET A 66 -4.65 2.87 11.61
C MET A 66 -3.31 2.16 11.60
N TRP A 67 -2.82 1.83 12.78
CA TRP A 67 -1.58 1.11 12.99
C TRP A 67 -1.80 0.00 14.01
N GLU A 68 -1.48 -1.25 13.66
CA GLU A 68 -1.72 -2.44 14.50
C GLU A 68 -3.18 -2.55 14.99
N GLY A 69 -4.15 -2.22 14.13
CA GLY A 69 -5.58 -2.26 14.47
C GLY A 69 -6.07 -1.13 15.39
N GLU A 70 -5.19 -0.19 15.75
CA GLU A 70 -5.53 0.95 16.61
C GLU A 70 -5.37 2.27 15.85
N ARG A 71 -6.22 3.25 16.18
CA ARG A 71 -6.10 4.62 15.66
C ARG A 71 -4.96 5.36 16.37
N LYS A 72 -3.72 5.03 15.99
CA LYS A 72 -2.50 5.60 16.58
C LYS A 72 -1.41 5.84 15.54
N LYS A 73 -0.51 6.77 15.87
CA LYS A 73 0.68 7.06 15.07
C LYS A 73 1.64 5.85 15.05
N PRO A 74 2.19 5.46 13.88
CA PRO A 74 3.24 4.46 13.80
C PRO A 74 4.52 4.87 14.56
N ASP A 75 5.14 3.93 15.27
CA ASP A 75 6.46 4.16 15.90
C ASP A 75 7.58 3.71 14.96
N LEU A 76 8.30 4.68 14.39
CA LEU A 76 9.45 4.43 13.50
C LEU A 76 10.53 3.54 14.10
N ARG A 77 10.68 3.50 15.43
CA ARG A 77 11.68 2.63 16.08
C ARG A 77 11.33 1.15 15.91
N ARG A 78 10.04 0.84 15.85
CA ARG A 78 9.53 -0.53 15.62
C ARG A 78 9.60 -0.89 14.13
N GLU A 79 9.46 0.11 13.26
CA GLU A 79 9.52 -0.03 11.80
C GLU A 79 10.92 -0.07 11.20
N ARG A 80 11.98 -0.11 12.03
CA ARG A 80 13.38 -0.08 11.56
C ARG A 80 13.71 -1.16 10.51
N TRP A 81 13.01 -2.29 10.54
CA TRP A 81 13.26 -3.41 9.62
C TRP A 81 12.59 -3.22 8.26
N GLY A 82 11.42 -2.56 8.22
CA GLY A 82 10.73 -2.17 6.98
C GLY A 82 11.25 -0.85 6.40
N ASN A 83 11.72 0.05 7.27
CA ASN A 83 12.17 1.41 6.94
C ASN A 83 13.50 1.71 7.64
N GLY A 84 14.57 1.98 6.89
CA GLY A 84 15.83 2.42 7.49
C GLY A 84 16.76 1.31 7.97
N TRP A 85 16.53 0.05 7.56
CA TRP A 85 17.35 -1.10 8.00
C TRP A 85 18.84 -0.97 7.61
N LYS A 86 19.14 -0.22 6.55
CA LYS A 86 20.50 0.11 6.08
C LYS A 86 21.10 1.37 6.72
N GLY A 87 20.45 1.94 7.74
CA GLY A 87 20.87 3.21 8.35
C GLY A 87 20.32 4.46 7.65
N GLU A 88 19.43 4.28 6.67
CA GLU A 88 18.68 5.37 6.05
C GLU A 88 17.75 6.03 7.07
N ARG A 89 17.56 7.35 6.95
CA ARG A 89 16.73 8.12 7.87
C ARG A 89 15.35 8.30 7.28
N PHE A 90 14.33 8.04 8.10
CA PHE A 90 12.93 8.21 7.75
C PHE A 90 12.25 9.21 8.68
N ALA A 91 11.23 9.88 8.16
CA ALA A 91 10.33 10.75 8.89
C ALA A 91 8.91 10.17 8.88
N CYS A 92 8.23 10.24 10.02
CA CYS A 92 6.81 9.89 10.15
C CYS A 92 6.05 11.21 10.32
N MET A 93 5.45 11.63 9.21
CA MET A 93 4.74 12.90 9.09
C MET A 93 3.26 12.66 9.33
N GLU A 94 2.67 13.56 10.10
CA GLU A 94 1.22 13.64 10.29
C GLU A 94 0.67 14.63 9.26
N ILE A 95 -0.37 14.22 8.54
CA ILE A 95 -1.02 15.03 7.50
C ILE A 95 -2.50 15.13 7.81
N ASP A 96 -3.07 16.31 7.58
CA ASP A 96 -4.51 16.56 7.68
C ASP A 96 -5.05 16.76 6.27
N ILE A 97 -5.97 15.89 5.85
CA ILE A 97 -6.49 15.85 4.49
C ILE A 97 -8.02 15.72 4.50
N PRO A 98 -8.75 16.33 3.55
CA PRO A 98 -10.19 16.10 3.44
C PRO A 98 -10.51 14.62 3.24
N GLU A 99 -11.47 14.09 4.00
CA GLU A 99 -11.91 12.69 3.89
C GLU A 99 -12.35 12.32 2.46
N ALA A 100 -12.88 13.29 1.71
CA ALA A 100 -13.33 13.10 0.33
C ALA A 100 -12.18 12.88 -0.67
N GLU A 101 -10.94 13.16 -0.29
CA GLU A 101 -9.75 12.98 -1.12
C GLU A 101 -9.00 11.68 -0.75
N VAL A 102 -9.57 10.85 0.12
CA VAL A 102 -8.93 9.64 0.65
C VAL A 102 -9.77 8.41 0.33
N ILE A 103 -9.11 7.33 -0.09
CA ILE A 103 -9.68 5.99 -0.11
C ILE A 103 -8.91 5.15 0.89
N LEU A 104 -9.66 4.55 1.82
CA LEU A 104 -9.12 3.60 2.78
C LEU A 104 -9.12 2.21 2.16
N SER A 105 -7.96 1.57 2.21
CA SER A 105 -7.76 0.19 1.78
C SER A 105 -7.14 -0.60 2.93
N ASP A 106 -7.50 -1.87 3.02
CA ASP A 106 -6.86 -2.79 3.93
C ASP A 106 -5.46 -3.17 3.39
N PHE A 107 -4.43 -3.00 4.21
CA PHE A 107 -3.05 -3.18 3.78
C PHE A 107 -2.71 -4.64 3.48
N ASP A 108 -3.22 -5.58 4.30
CA ASP A 108 -2.95 -7.00 4.12
C ASP A 108 -3.62 -7.52 2.85
N SER A 109 -4.89 -7.14 2.64
CA SER A 109 -5.64 -7.46 1.42
C SER A 109 -4.99 -6.86 0.17
N TRP A 110 -4.52 -5.62 0.25
CA TRP A 110 -3.78 -5.00 -0.84
C TRP A 110 -2.47 -5.73 -1.14
N SER A 111 -1.75 -6.17 -0.11
CA SER A 111 -0.52 -6.94 -0.25
C SER A 111 -0.75 -8.29 -0.95
N ILE A 112 -1.89 -8.94 -0.70
CA ILE A 112 -2.29 -10.16 -1.42
C ILE A 112 -2.48 -9.86 -2.91
N ILE A 113 -3.18 -8.78 -3.26
CA ILE A 113 -3.41 -8.37 -4.66
C ILE A 113 -2.07 -8.06 -5.35
N LEU A 114 -1.17 -7.33 -4.68
CA LEU A 114 0.16 -7.01 -5.20
C LEU A 114 0.97 -8.26 -5.57
N LEU A 115 0.83 -9.32 -4.77
CA LEU A 115 1.55 -10.57 -4.96
C LEU A 115 0.80 -11.59 -5.84
N HIS A 116 -0.27 -11.17 -6.52
CA HIS A 116 -1.15 -12.04 -7.31
C HIS A 116 -1.72 -13.22 -6.50
N GLY A 117 -1.85 -13.03 -5.19
CA GLY A 117 -2.51 -13.96 -4.30
C GLY A 117 -4.03 -13.95 -4.50
N LEU A 118 -4.67 -14.97 -3.94
CA LEU A 118 -6.11 -15.12 -3.97
C LEU A 118 -6.67 -14.60 -2.65
N LEU A 119 -7.76 -13.83 -2.73
CA LEU A 119 -8.52 -13.40 -1.57
C LEU A 119 -9.69 -14.36 -1.39
N SER A 120 -9.87 -14.85 -0.17
CA SER A 120 -10.95 -15.74 0.21
C SER A 120 -11.60 -15.22 1.48
N ASP A 121 -12.94 -15.30 1.55
CA ASP A 121 -13.69 -14.90 2.74
C ASP A 121 -13.88 -16.09 3.71
N SER A 122 -13.43 -17.29 3.31
CA SER A 122 -13.53 -18.51 4.11
C SER A 122 -12.47 -19.55 3.73
N GLU A 123 -12.13 -20.43 4.66
CA GLU A 123 -11.22 -21.57 4.40
C GLU A 123 -11.74 -22.48 3.28
N GLU A 124 -13.06 -22.67 3.15
CA GLU A 124 -13.63 -23.48 2.09
C GLU A 124 -13.42 -22.86 0.71
N GLU A 125 -13.53 -21.54 0.60
CA GLU A 125 -13.24 -20.80 -0.63
C GLU A 125 -11.74 -20.81 -0.94
N ASP A 126 -10.91 -20.63 0.08
CA ASP A 126 -9.45 -20.67 -0.03
C ASP A 126 -8.97 -21.98 -0.66
N ASN A 127 -9.41 -23.12 -0.11
CA ASN A 127 -9.09 -24.45 -0.65
C ASN A 127 -9.52 -24.61 -2.12
N ARG A 128 -10.68 -24.04 -2.50
CA ARG A 128 -11.16 -24.12 -3.91
C ARG A 128 -10.29 -23.27 -4.83
N LEU A 129 -9.90 -22.08 -4.38
CA LEU A 129 -9.08 -21.14 -5.14
C LEU A 129 -7.65 -21.69 -5.32
N GLU A 130 -7.08 -22.31 -4.29
CA GLU A 130 -5.81 -23.05 -4.37
C GLU A 130 -5.88 -24.19 -5.40
N ASP A 131 -6.94 -25.00 -5.37
CA ASP A 131 -7.11 -26.11 -6.33
C ASP A 131 -7.15 -25.60 -7.78
N VAL A 132 -7.87 -24.50 -8.05
CA VAL A 132 -7.95 -23.88 -9.38
C VAL A 132 -6.58 -23.33 -9.82
N GLN A 133 -5.86 -22.66 -8.92
CA GLN A 133 -4.54 -22.11 -9.23
C GLN A 133 -3.50 -23.21 -9.48
N ASN A 134 -3.55 -24.30 -8.73
CA ASN A 134 -2.70 -25.48 -8.90
C ASN A 134 -2.97 -26.19 -10.24
N ILE A 135 -4.22 -26.25 -10.67
CA ILE A 135 -4.59 -26.78 -11.99
C ILE A 135 -4.05 -25.86 -13.11
N GLY A 136 -4.16 -24.55 -12.97
CA GLY A 136 -3.68 -23.57 -13.96
C GLY A 136 -2.14 -23.50 -14.08
N THR A 137 -1.42 -23.78 -12.99
CA THR A 137 0.06 -23.75 -12.93
C THR A 137 0.72 -25.12 -13.17
N GLY A 138 -0.06 -26.20 -13.29
CA GLY A 138 0.43 -27.56 -13.51
C GLY A 138 1.03 -28.23 -12.26
N LEU A 139 0.90 -27.61 -11.09
CA LEU A 139 1.35 -28.13 -9.79
C LEU A 139 0.26 -29.01 -9.17
N LEU A 140 0.02 -30.19 -9.74
CA LEU A 140 -0.70 -31.23 -9.01
C LEU A 140 0.19 -31.70 -7.85
N SER A 141 -0.18 -31.31 -6.62
CA SER A 141 0.46 -31.83 -5.41
C SER A 141 0.34 -33.36 -5.42
N LYS A 142 1.47 -34.02 -5.62
CA LYS A 142 1.56 -35.48 -5.51
C LYS A 142 1.36 -35.87 -4.05
N GLY A 143 0.14 -36.27 -3.73
CA GLY A 143 -0.13 -37.40 -2.83
C GLY A 143 -0.45 -37.05 -1.38
N LYS A 144 -1.75 -37.06 -1.07
CA LYS A 144 -2.23 -37.65 0.19
C LYS A 144 -1.89 -39.14 0.16
N ARG A 145 -0.81 -39.55 0.83
CA ARG A 145 -0.67 -40.95 1.25
C ARG A 145 -1.46 -41.13 2.55
N LYS A 146 -2.24 -42.20 2.55
CA LYS A 146 -3.08 -42.71 3.63
C LYS A 146 -2.32 -42.87 4.94
#